data_AF-A0AAV1J8E3-F1
#
_entry.id   AF-A0AAV1J8E3-F1
#
_cell.length_a   1.000
_cell.length_b   1.000
_cell.length_c   1.000
_cell.angle_alpha   90.00
_cell.angle_beta   90.00
_cell.angle_gamma   90.00
#
_symmetry.space_group_name_H-M   'P 1'
#
loop_
_entity.id
_entity.type
_entity.pdbx_description
1 polymer ?
#
loop_
_entity_poly.entity_id
_entity_poly.type
_entity_poly.pdbx_seq_one_letter_code
_entity_poly.pdbx_strand_id
1 'polypeptide(L)'
;MKRVLLIIVCNIIFAKTFQVPKITSVTTLVPAGLLVKWDSNNDVVDGFKISVWEVEISSQGRFKLLNGDEIPGLLLEHKAIEPMAHNKLPKSKPIQVVVRDPEAREAKINKLKYNTLYEVRVLAYKGDGESGLSPPTRIQLIKADDAINVVAAQKENDVCIATVVTTIDYKGEKYNYHRNVYI
;
A
#
# COMPACT_ATOMS: atom_id res chain seq x y z
N MET A 1 -35.23 17.25 55.89
CA MET A 1 -34.61 16.38 54.86
C MET A 1 -33.84 17.26 53.88
N LYS A 2 -32.50 17.21 53.87
CA LYS A 2 -31.65 18.00 52.95
C LYS A 2 -31.48 17.23 51.63
N ARG A 3 -31.89 17.83 50.52
CA ARG A 3 -31.66 17.30 49.16
C ARG A 3 -30.30 17.81 48.67
N VAL A 4 -29.36 16.90 48.43
CA VAL A 4 -28.05 17.22 47.83
C VAL A 4 -28.18 17.03 46.32
N LEU A 5 -27.98 18.11 45.56
CA LEU A 5 -28.00 18.10 44.11
C LEU A 5 -26.56 17.82 43.62
N LEU A 6 -26.33 16.61 43.10
CA LEU A 6 -25.05 16.21 42.52
C LEU A 6 -25.03 16.61 41.04
N ILE A 7 -24.32 17.68 40.70
CA ILE A 7 -24.12 18.08 39.30
C ILE A 7 -22.90 17.33 38.76
N ILE A 8 -23.14 16.27 37.98
CA ILE A 8 -22.09 15.58 37.23
C ILE A 8 -21.79 16.43 36.00
N VAL A 9 -20.71 17.21 36.07
CA VAL A 9 -20.17 17.92 34.91
C VAL A 9 -19.51 16.88 34.00
N CYS A 10 -20.27 16.35 33.07
CA CYS A 10 -19.75 15.49 32.01
C CYS A 10 -18.95 16.41 31.06
N ASN A 11 -17.64 16.48 31.23
CA ASN A 11 -16.75 17.09 30.24
C ASN A 11 -16.81 16.23 28.98
N ILE A 12 -17.70 16.59 28.06
CA ILE A 12 -17.72 16.04 26.71
C ILE A 12 -16.47 16.59 26.01
N ILE A 13 -15.37 15.86 26.13
CA ILE A 13 -14.18 16.09 25.32
C ILE A 13 -14.60 15.73 23.89
N PHE A 14 -14.96 16.73 23.09
CA PHE A 14 -15.05 16.57 21.65
C PHE A 14 -13.64 16.30 21.13
N ALA A 15 -13.26 15.02 21.10
CA ALA A 15 -12.06 14.57 20.42
C ALA A 15 -12.19 14.99 18.96
N LYS A 16 -11.43 16.01 18.56
CA LYS A 16 -11.41 16.49 17.18
C LYS A 16 -10.94 15.33 16.31
N THR A 17 -11.84 14.73 15.54
CA THR A 17 -11.52 13.55 14.72
C THR A 17 -10.65 13.99 13.56
N PHE A 18 -9.38 13.60 13.60
CA PHE A 18 -8.44 13.76 12.48
C PHE A 18 -8.93 12.94 11.30
N GLN A 19 -9.00 13.56 10.11
CA GLN A 19 -9.41 12.83 8.92
C GLN A 19 -8.32 11.86 8.52
N VAL A 20 -8.74 10.63 8.20
CA VAL A 20 -7.85 9.57 7.74
C VAL A 20 -7.38 9.91 6.32
N PRO A 21 -6.05 9.92 6.05
CA PRO A 21 -5.54 10.10 4.70
C PRO A 21 -6.00 8.98 3.76
N LYS A 22 -6.18 9.30 2.48
CA LYS A 22 -6.52 8.32 1.45
C LYS A 22 -5.33 8.13 0.52
N ILE A 23 -4.78 6.92 0.44
CA ILE A 23 -3.75 6.59 -0.56
C ILE A 23 -4.39 6.74 -1.95
N THR A 24 -3.74 7.51 -2.82
CA THR A 24 -4.18 7.74 -4.21
C THR A 24 -3.34 6.98 -5.21
N SER A 25 -2.09 6.67 -4.87
CA SER A 25 -1.21 5.89 -5.72
C SER A 25 -0.08 5.26 -4.92
N VAL A 26 0.32 4.05 -5.31
CA VAL A 26 1.59 3.44 -4.89
C VAL A 26 2.32 3.04 -6.15
N THR A 27 3.50 3.61 -6.39
CA THR A 27 4.30 3.34 -7.60
C THR A 27 5.63 2.72 -7.19
N THR A 28 6.13 1.76 -7.96
CA THR A 28 7.43 1.12 -7.70
C THR A 28 8.59 2.03 -8.15
N LEU A 29 9.71 1.94 -7.44
CA LEU A 29 10.95 2.66 -7.74
C LEU A 29 12.09 1.69 -8.01
N VAL A 30 13.11 2.17 -8.73
CA VAL A 30 14.39 1.48 -8.95
C VAL A 30 15.49 2.36 -8.36
N PRO A 31 16.33 1.86 -7.42
CA PRO A 31 16.33 0.52 -6.82
C PRO A 31 15.07 0.25 -5.95
N ALA A 32 14.85 -1.02 -5.58
CA ALA A 32 13.64 -1.51 -4.91
C ALA A 32 13.11 -0.55 -3.83
N GLY A 33 11.97 0.07 -4.15
CA GLY A 33 11.32 1.07 -3.32
C GLY A 33 9.91 1.39 -3.81
N LEU A 34 9.24 2.27 -3.07
CA LEU A 34 7.89 2.74 -3.36
C LEU A 34 7.84 4.27 -3.30
N LEU A 35 7.10 4.87 -4.22
CA LEU A 35 6.56 6.22 -4.10
C LEU A 35 5.09 6.10 -3.72
N VAL A 36 4.76 6.53 -2.50
CA VAL A 36 3.39 6.51 -1.97
C VAL A 36 2.83 7.91 -2.06
N LYS A 37 1.67 8.09 -2.71
CA LYS A 37 0.93 9.35 -2.79
C LYS A 37 -0.39 9.23 -2.06
N TRP A 38 -0.81 10.29 -1.38
CA TRP A 38 -2.07 10.34 -0.66
C TRP A 38 -2.74 11.70 -0.79
N ASP A 39 -4.03 11.70 -0.53
CA ASP A 39 -4.85 12.88 -0.36
C ASP A 39 -5.23 13.05 1.12
N SER A 40 -5.37 14.30 1.56
CA SER A 40 -5.74 14.66 2.92
C SER A 40 -6.43 16.02 2.93
N ASN A 41 -7.67 16.06 3.41
CA ASN A 41 -8.41 17.31 3.66
C ASN A 41 -8.23 17.79 5.11
N ASN A 42 -7.09 17.49 5.74
CA ASN A 42 -6.83 17.88 7.12
C ASN A 42 -6.34 19.34 7.17
N ASP A 43 -7.16 20.23 7.70
CA ASP A 43 -6.81 21.66 7.79
C ASP A 43 -5.65 21.97 8.75
N VAL A 44 -5.34 21.09 9.72
CA VAL A 44 -4.19 21.28 10.62
C VAL A 44 -3.63 19.95 11.14
N VAL A 45 -2.53 19.48 10.57
CA VAL A 45 -1.71 18.35 11.06
C VAL A 45 -0.26 18.79 11.21
N ASP A 46 0.56 18.00 11.89
CA ASP A 46 2.02 18.22 11.98
C ASP A 46 2.79 17.36 10.97
N GLY A 47 2.13 16.36 10.38
CA GLY A 47 2.72 15.48 9.38
C GLY A 47 2.00 14.16 9.22
N PHE A 48 2.69 13.22 8.59
CA PHE A 48 2.18 11.89 8.24
C PHE A 48 3.14 10.78 8.66
N LYS A 49 2.58 9.60 8.96
CA LYS A 49 3.36 8.35 9.13
C LYS A 49 2.91 7.34 8.09
N ILE A 50 3.86 6.88 7.29
CA ILE A 50 3.65 5.81 6.32
C ILE A 50 4.23 4.53 6.91
N SER A 51 3.40 3.49 6.99
CA SER A 51 3.80 2.18 7.49
C SER A 51 3.70 1.14 6.38
N VAL A 52 4.76 0.34 6.23
CA VAL A 52 4.88 -0.69 5.21
C VAL A 52 5.22 -2.02 5.85
N TRP A 53 4.36 -3.01 5.64
CA TRP A 53 4.51 -4.36 6.17
C TRP A 53 4.85 -5.36 5.07
N GLU A 54 5.74 -6.29 5.34
CA GLU A 54 5.88 -7.51 4.53
C GLU A 54 4.68 -8.42 4.80
N VAL A 55 4.01 -8.89 3.74
CA VAL A 55 2.86 -9.81 3.82
C VAL A 55 3.30 -11.17 3.31
N GLU A 56 3.01 -12.20 4.09
CA GLU A 56 3.35 -13.57 3.71
C GLU A 56 2.48 -14.04 2.53
N ILE A 57 3.12 -14.63 1.52
CA ILE A 57 2.47 -15.23 0.35
C ILE A 57 2.67 -16.74 0.37
N SER A 58 1.59 -17.49 0.15
CA SER A 58 1.69 -18.89 -0.23
C SER A 58 1.76 -18.98 -1.75
N SER A 59 2.69 -19.78 -2.25
CA SER A 59 2.82 -20.06 -3.68
C SER A 59 2.36 -21.49 -3.90
N GLN A 60 1.29 -21.67 -4.66
CA GLN A 60 0.85 -23.00 -5.10
C GLN A 60 1.06 -23.09 -6.62
N GLY A 61 1.86 -24.06 -7.03
CA GLY A 61 2.07 -24.37 -8.44
C GLY A 61 1.09 -25.42 -8.91
N ARG A 62 0.49 -25.21 -10.08
CA ARG A 62 -0.18 -26.29 -10.82
C ARG A 62 0.25 -26.26 -12.28
N PHE A 63 0.43 -27.43 -12.86
CA PHE A 63 0.64 -27.54 -14.30
C PHE A 63 -0.69 -27.33 -15.01
N LYS A 64 -0.71 -26.45 -16.00
CA LYS A 64 -1.84 -26.23 -16.88
C LYS A 64 -1.34 -26.18 -18.32
N LEU A 65 -2.09 -26.76 -19.25
CA LEU A 65 -1.78 -26.61 -20.66
C LEU A 65 -2.05 -25.15 -21.07
N LEU A 66 -1.02 -24.50 -21.62
CA LEU A 66 -1.07 -23.17 -22.23
C LEU A 66 -1.30 -23.35 -23.73
N ASN A 67 -1.99 -22.39 -24.36
CA ASN A 67 -2.32 -22.40 -25.79
C ASN A 67 -3.09 -23.64 -26.26
N GLY A 68 -4.28 -23.88 -25.69
CA GLY A 68 -5.22 -24.85 -26.27
C GLY A 68 -4.72 -26.29 -26.36
N ASP A 69 -4.00 -26.74 -25.32
CA ASP A 69 -3.55 -28.12 -25.07
C ASP A 69 -2.13 -28.50 -25.54
N GLU A 70 -1.36 -27.59 -26.13
CA GLU A 70 -0.08 -27.97 -26.75
C GLU A 70 1.16 -27.90 -25.82
N ILE A 71 1.15 -27.03 -24.79
CA ILE A 71 2.36 -26.79 -23.98
C ILE A 71 2.03 -26.86 -22.48
N PRO A 72 2.60 -27.82 -21.71
CA PRO A 72 2.47 -27.80 -20.26
C PRO A 72 3.22 -26.57 -19.70
N GLY A 73 2.48 -25.65 -19.10
CA GLY A 73 3.00 -24.50 -18.37
C GLY A 73 2.82 -24.65 -16.88
N LEU A 74 3.77 -24.13 -16.10
CA LEU A 74 3.62 -23.99 -14.65
C LEU A 74 2.87 -22.69 -14.36
N LEU A 75 1.65 -22.80 -13.84
CA LEU A 75 0.92 -21.66 -13.29
C LEU A 75 1.22 -21.56 -11.79
N LEU A 76 1.87 -20.47 -11.39
CA LEU A 76 2.12 -20.14 -9.99
C LEU A 76 1.03 -19.20 -9.50
N GLU A 77 0.21 -19.70 -8.57
CA GLU A 77 -0.79 -18.90 -7.86
C GLU A 77 -0.17 -18.37 -6.57
N HIS A 78 0.11 -17.07 -6.56
CA HIS A 78 0.56 -16.36 -5.37
C HIS A 78 -0.67 -15.83 -4.62
N LYS A 79 -0.93 -16.35 -3.43
CA LYS A 79 -2.04 -15.90 -2.58
C LYS A 79 -1.50 -15.36 -1.26
N ALA A 80 -1.93 -14.16 -0.90
CA ALA A 80 -1.61 -13.63 0.42
C ALA A 80 -2.28 -14.50 1.50
N ILE A 81 -1.50 -14.93 2.48
CA ILE A 81 -1.99 -15.74 3.61
C ILE A 81 -2.81 -14.86 4.56
N GLU A 82 -2.40 -13.61 4.72
CA GLU A 82 -3.03 -12.66 5.62
C GLU A 82 -4.19 -11.92 4.93
N PRO A 83 -5.37 -11.81 5.57
CA PRO A 83 -6.49 -11.08 4.98
C PRO A 83 -6.17 -9.58 4.87
N MET A 84 -6.64 -8.97 3.79
CA MET A 84 -6.53 -7.52 3.59
C MET A 84 -7.76 -6.84 4.22
N ALA A 85 -7.68 -6.49 5.50
CA ALA A 85 -8.80 -5.91 6.25
C ALA A 85 -8.37 -4.67 7.03
N HIS A 86 -9.21 -3.64 7.05
CA HIS A 86 -8.89 -2.36 7.70
C HIS A 86 -8.60 -2.52 9.21
N ASN A 87 -9.32 -3.39 9.90
CA ASN A 87 -9.18 -3.65 11.34
C ASN A 87 -8.11 -4.70 11.70
N LYS A 88 -7.37 -5.24 10.72
CA LYS A 88 -6.34 -6.26 10.96
C LYS A 88 -5.03 -5.85 10.32
N LEU A 89 -3.98 -5.79 11.12
CA LEU A 89 -2.63 -5.49 10.66
C LEU A 89 -1.88 -6.77 10.27
N PRO A 90 -0.94 -6.69 9.32
CA PRO A 90 -0.02 -7.79 9.07
C PRO A 90 0.86 -8.11 10.28
N LYS A 91 1.30 -9.37 10.40
CA LYS A 91 2.11 -9.86 11.53
C LYS A 91 3.53 -9.31 11.56
N SER A 92 4.08 -8.91 10.41
CA SER A 92 5.45 -8.41 10.31
C SER A 92 5.62 -7.07 11.03
N LYS A 93 6.86 -6.71 11.36
CA LYS A 93 7.15 -5.37 11.90
C LYS A 93 7.15 -4.37 10.73
N PRO A 94 6.42 -3.23 10.83
CA PRO A 94 6.41 -2.27 9.74
C PRO A 94 7.73 -1.52 9.64
N ILE A 95 8.11 -1.20 8.41
CA ILE A 95 9.01 -0.10 8.10
C ILE A 95 8.18 1.19 8.20
N GLN A 96 8.64 2.14 8.99
CA GLN A 96 7.95 3.42 9.19
C GLN A 96 8.74 4.58 8.62
N VAL A 97 8.06 5.45 7.88
CA VAL A 97 8.58 6.72 7.39
C VAL A 97 7.74 7.84 7.97
N VAL A 98 8.38 8.78 8.68
CA VAL A 98 7.73 9.95 9.26
C VAL A 98 8.02 11.15 8.38
N VAL A 99 6.96 11.79 7.90
CA VAL A 99 7.02 13.01 7.09
C VAL A 99 6.53 14.16 7.96
N ARG A 100 7.43 15.07 8.34
CA ARG A 100 7.15 16.21 9.24
C ARG A 100 6.65 17.47 8.52
N ASP A 101 6.18 17.30 7.30
CA ASP A 101 5.63 18.36 6.48
C ASP A 101 4.11 18.12 6.34
N PRO A 102 3.27 19.02 6.86
CA PRO A 102 1.82 18.89 6.77
C PRO A 102 1.27 19.07 5.35
N GLU A 103 2.03 19.72 4.47
CA GLU A 103 1.66 19.90 3.06
C GLU A 103 2.14 18.75 2.16
N ALA A 104 2.92 17.82 2.70
CA ALA A 104 3.36 16.67 1.93
C ALA A 104 2.18 15.81 1.49
N ARG A 105 2.23 15.37 0.22
CA ARG A 105 1.26 14.46 -0.40
C ARG A 105 1.93 13.22 -0.97
N GLU A 106 3.23 13.08 -0.77
CA GLU A 106 3.99 11.91 -1.22
C GLU A 106 5.21 11.61 -0.33
N ALA A 107 5.62 10.34 -0.32
CA ALA A 107 6.82 9.88 0.37
C ALA A 107 7.50 8.75 -0.41
N LYS A 108 8.84 8.76 -0.39
CA LYS A 108 9.67 7.68 -0.94
C LYS A 108 10.08 6.72 0.17
N ILE A 109 9.98 5.43 -0.13
CA ILE A 109 10.32 4.34 0.76
C ILE A 109 11.33 3.47 0.03
N ASN A 110 12.56 3.43 0.53
CA ASN A 110 13.68 2.78 -0.14
C ASN A 110 14.08 1.50 0.59
N LYS A 111 15.01 0.73 -0.01
CA LYS A 111 15.61 -0.49 0.57
C LYS A 111 14.58 -1.59 0.85
N LEU A 112 13.57 -1.70 -0.01
CA LEU A 112 12.65 -2.81 0.01
C LEU A 112 13.25 -4.02 -0.71
N LYS A 113 12.66 -5.20 -0.51
CA LYS A 113 13.08 -6.43 -1.18
C LYS A 113 12.21 -6.65 -2.41
N TYR A 114 12.83 -7.10 -3.49
CA TYR A 114 12.07 -7.64 -4.62
C TYR A 114 11.41 -8.97 -4.24
N ASN A 115 10.47 -9.41 -5.08
CA ASN A 115 9.69 -10.63 -4.95
C ASN A 115 8.98 -10.74 -3.60
N THR A 116 8.53 -9.60 -3.07
CA THR A 116 7.90 -9.46 -1.76
C THR A 116 6.59 -8.68 -1.91
N LEU A 117 5.53 -9.19 -1.27
CA LEU A 117 4.24 -8.50 -1.17
C LEU A 117 4.28 -7.54 0.02
N TYR A 118 3.93 -6.29 -0.23
CA TYR A 118 3.85 -5.25 0.79
C TYR A 118 2.42 -4.78 0.98
N GLU A 119 2.07 -4.46 2.23
CA GLU A 119 0.88 -3.67 2.56
C GLU A 119 1.33 -2.30 3.05
N VAL A 120 0.72 -1.25 2.50
CA VAL A 120 1.01 0.15 2.79
C VAL A 120 -0.22 0.79 3.42
N ARG A 121 0.00 1.55 4.50
CA ARG A 121 -1.02 2.41 5.11
C ARG A 121 -0.42 3.75 5.52
N VAL A 122 -1.24 4.80 5.51
CA VAL A 122 -0.86 6.16 5.89
C VAL A 122 -1.76 6.66 7.01
N LEU A 123 -1.20 7.33 8.02
CA LEU A 123 -1.95 8.10 9.00
C LEU A 123 -1.41 9.53 9.07
N ALA A 124 -2.23 10.47 9.54
CA ALA A 124 -1.82 11.82 9.89
C ALA A 124 -1.64 11.93 11.41
N TYR A 125 -0.76 12.81 11.88
CA TYR A 125 -0.56 13.07 13.30
C TYR A 125 -0.51 14.56 13.62
N LYS A 126 -0.85 14.91 14.87
CA LYS A 126 -0.74 16.26 15.43
C LYS A 126 -0.50 16.19 16.94
N GLY A 127 0.65 16.67 17.41
CA GLY A 127 1.12 16.45 18.77
C GLY A 127 1.12 14.95 19.09
N ASP A 128 0.44 14.59 20.18
CA ASP A 128 0.28 13.19 20.61
C ASP A 128 -0.93 12.48 19.97
N GLY A 129 -1.72 13.20 19.15
CA GLY A 129 -2.88 12.65 18.47
C GLY A 129 -2.53 12.04 17.11
N GLU A 130 -3.14 10.90 16.79
CA GLU A 130 -3.04 10.24 15.48
C GLU A 130 -4.44 10.06 14.88
N SER A 131 -4.53 10.16 13.56
CA SER A 131 -5.72 9.69 12.83
C SER A 131 -5.77 8.16 12.82
N GLY A 132 -6.90 7.61 12.37
CA GLY A 132 -6.91 6.23 11.90
C GLY A 132 -5.94 6.01 10.73
N LEU A 133 -5.54 4.76 10.53
CA LEU A 133 -4.79 4.34 9.34
C LEU A 133 -5.70 4.40 8.12
N SER A 134 -5.14 4.71 6.95
CA SER A 134 -5.82 4.57 5.67
C SER A 134 -6.31 3.12 5.46
N PRO A 135 -7.29 2.88 4.58
CA PRO A 135 -7.51 1.56 4.01
C PRO A 135 -6.19 0.94 3.53
N PRO A 136 -6.01 -0.38 3.65
CA PRO A 136 -4.79 -1.04 3.18
C PRO A 136 -4.67 -0.93 1.66
N THR A 137 -3.45 -0.75 1.18
CA THR A 137 -3.10 -0.92 -0.24
C THR A 137 -2.01 -1.98 -0.33
N ARG A 138 -2.17 -3.00 -1.18
CA ARG A 138 -1.16 -4.03 -1.37
C ARG A 138 -0.45 -3.89 -2.71
N ILE A 139 0.87 -4.05 -2.69
CA ILE A 139 1.72 -4.01 -3.87
C ILE A 139 2.78 -5.09 -3.80
N GLN A 140 2.92 -5.89 -4.85
CA GLN A 140 4.03 -6.84 -4.98
C GLN A 140 5.16 -6.18 -5.76
N LEU A 141 6.35 -6.10 -5.15
CA LEU A 141 7.56 -5.74 -5.88
C LEU A 141 8.08 -6.97 -6.60
N ILE A 142 8.25 -6.89 -7.92
CA ILE A 142 8.79 -7.98 -8.73
C ILE A 142 10.06 -7.48 -9.41
N LYS A 143 11.12 -8.30 -9.39
CA LYS A 143 12.36 -7.97 -10.09
C LYS A 143 12.13 -8.03 -11.60
N ALA A 144 12.59 -7.00 -12.33
CA ALA A 144 12.39 -6.93 -13.79
C ALA A 144 12.95 -8.15 -14.54
N ASP A 145 14.05 -8.75 -14.05
CA ASP A 145 14.65 -9.94 -14.67
C ASP A 145 13.81 -11.21 -14.48
N ASP A 146 12.96 -11.25 -13.44
CA ASP A 146 12.15 -12.43 -13.05
C ASP A 146 10.73 -12.38 -13.62
N ALA A 147 10.33 -11.25 -14.22
CA ALA A 147 9.02 -11.06 -14.81
C ALA A 147 9.11 -10.89 -16.32
N ILE A 148 8.36 -11.69 -17.06
CA ILE A 148 8.02 -11.39 -18.44
C ILE A 148 7.06 -10.19 -18.39
N ASN A 149 7.62 -9.00 -18.32
CA ASN A 149 6.94 -7.71 -18.46
C ASN A 149 6.02 -7.25 -17.32
N VAL A 150 5.97 -7.84 -16.12
CA VAL A 150 5.10 -7.34 -15.01
C VAL A 150 5.92 -6.84 -13.83
N VAL A 151 5.89 -5.54 -13.55
CA VAL A 151 6.77 -4.91 -12.53
C VAL A 151 6.02 -4.58 -11.25
N ALA A 152 4.69 -4.54 -11.28
CA ALA A 152 3.87 -4.48 -10.07
C ALA A 152 2.48 -5.08 -10.31
N ALA A 153 1.92 -5.71 -9.27
CA ALA A 153 0.49 -6.02 -9.19
C ALA A 153 -0.06 -5.38 -7.91
N GLN A 154 -1.22 -4.72 -8.03
CA GLN A 154 -1.87 -3.95 -6.98
C GLN A 154 -3.33 -4.38 -6.85
N LYS A 155 -3.86 -4.40 -5.63
CA LYS A 155 -5.29 -4.51 -5.38
C LYS A 155 -5.74 -3.30 -4.57
N GLU A 156 -6.75 -2.58 -5.07
CA GLU A 156 -7.39 -1.46 -4.39
C GLU A 156 -8.92 -1.62 -4.49
N ASN A 157 -9.62 -1.72 -3.35
CA ASN A 157 -11.10 -1.72 -3.30
C ASN A 157 -11.77 -2.65 -4.34
N ASP A 158 -11.30 -3.90 -4.41
CA ASP A 158 -11.72 -4.95 -5.35
C ASP A 158 -11.31 -4.82 -6.82
N VAL A 159 -10.54 -3.79 -7.18
CA VAL A 159 -9.91 -3.66 -8.50
C VAL A 159 -8.49 -4.21 -8.45
N CYS A 160 -8.14 -5.07 -9.41
CA CYS A 160 -6.77 -5.54 -9.63
C CYS A 160 -6.11 -4.72 -10.74
N ILE A 161 -4.94 -4.16 -10.46
CA ILE A 161 -4.15 -3.37 -11.40
C ILE A 161 -2.79 -4.05 -11.56
N ALA A 162 -2.45 -4.48 -12.76
CA ALA A 162 -1.12 -4.96 -13.10
C ALA A 162 -0.38 -3.88 -13.89
N THR A 163 0.77 -3.43 -13.39
CA THR A 163 1.67 -2.57 -14.16
C THR A 163 2.63 -3.44 -14.96
N VAL A 164 2.43 -3.42 -16.28
CA VAL A 164 3.23 -4.12 -17.26
C VAL A 164 4.30 -3.18 -17.78
N VAL A 165 5.57 -3.59 -17.76
CA VAL A 165 6.68 -2.88 -18.40
C VAL A 165 6.99 -3.54 -19.71
N THR A 166 6.87 -2.76 -20.79
CA THR A 166 7.30 -3.18 -22.12
C THR A 166 8.56 -2.39 -22.47
N THR A 167 9.64 -3.09 -22.80
CA THR A 167 10.82 -2.44 -23.38
C THR A 167 10.53 -2.11 -24.84
N ILE A 168 10.52 -0.83 -25.18
CA ILE A 168 10.43 -0.36 -26.56
C ILE A 168 11.81 0.11 -27.03
N ASP A 169 12.19 -0.26 -28.24
CA ASP A 169 13.37 0.28 -28.91
C ASP A 169 12.92 1.43 -29.82
N TYR A 170 13.42 2.64 -29.57
CA TYR A 170 13.14 3.81 -30.37
C TYR A 170 14.44 4.53 -30.71
N LYS A 171 14.78 4.56 -32.00
CA LYS A 171 16.02 5.15 -32.52
C LYS A 171 17.31 4.54 -31.92
N GLY A 172 17.29 3.26 -31.55
CA GLY A 172 18.46 2.57 -30.98
C GLY A 172 18.63 2.79 -29.48
N GLU A 173 17.71 3.52 -28.84
CA GLU A 173 17.64 3.66 -27.39
C GLU A 173 16.50 2.80 -26.83
N LYS A 174 16.77 2.10 -25.72
CA LYS A 174 15.78 1.26 -25.04
C LYS A 174 15.05 2.07 -23.97
N TYR A 175 13.73 2.13 -24.08
CA TYR A 175 12.86 2.79 -23.10
C TYR A 175 11.96 1.76 -22.41
N ASN A 176 11.77 1.91 -21.10
CA ASN A 176 10.80 1.12 -20.35
C ASN A 176 9.46 1.84 -20.35
N TYR A 177 8.47 1.30 -21.07
CA TYR A 177 7.11 1.82 -21.08
C TYR A 177 6.28 1.09 -20.03
N HIS A 178 5.77 1.84 -19.05
CA HIS A 178 4.92 1.31 -17.98
C HIS A 178 3.45 1.52 -18.34
N ARG A 179 2.67 0.43 -18.46
CA ARG A 179 1.22 0.48 -18.68
C ARG A 179 0.49 -0.21 -17.54
N ASN A 180 -0.55 0.43 -17.03
CA ASN A 180 -1.50 -0.22 -16.13
C ASN A 180 -2.53 -1.04 -16.94
N VAL A 181 -2.72 -2.29 -16.54
CA VAL A 181 -3.73 -3.21 -17.03
C VAL A 181 -4.70 -3.45 -15.89
N TYR A 182 -5.98 -3.15 -16.13
CA TYR A 182 -7.06 -3.41 -15.17
C TYR A 182 -7.58 -4.82 -15.43
N ILE A 183 -7.60 -5.66 -14.40
CA ILE A 183 -7.99 -7.08 -14.45
C ILE A 183 -9.30 -7.26 -13.68
#